data_AF-A0A535AJP4-F1
#
_entry.id   AF-A0A535AJP4-F1
#
_cell.length_a   1.000
_cell.length_b   1.000
_cell.length_c   1.000
_cell.angle_alpha   90.00
_cell.angle_beta   90.00
_cell.angle_gamma   90.00
#
_symmetry.space_group_name_H-M   'P 1'
#
loop_
_entity.id
_entity.type
_entity.pdbx_description
1 polymer ?
#
loop_
_entity_poly.entity_id
_entity_poly.type
_entity_poly.pdbx_seq_one_letter_code
_entity_poly.pdbx_strand_id
1 'polypeptide(L)'
;MPVEHTTTARKTVGSGPLLAVEQAAVLATDPAVARATARRHMKRYLDLDNYANNLRRLGWSDGDIANGGSDALVDAIVAWGDPSAVRKRVEDHLARGADHVCIQVIRVDLAAPPAQEWGMLAKALPR
;
A
#
# COMPACT_ATOMS: atom_id res chain seq x y z
N MET A 1 0.42 -0.50 -5.44
CA MET A 1 0.73 0.71 -6.24
C MET A 1 0.64 1.92 -5.31
N PRO A 2 1.41 3.00 -5.55
CA PRO A 2 1.27 4.25 -4.80
C PRO A 2 -0.12 4.89 -4.98
N VAL A 3 -0.50 5.79 -4.06
CA VAL A 3 -1.82 6.43 -4.02
C VAL A 3 -2.12 7.23 -5.30
N GLU A 4 -1.10 7.73 -6.00
CA GLU A 4 -1.22 8.49 -7.26
C GLU A 4 -1.96 7.69 -8.33
N HIS A 5 -1.82 6.37 -8.28
CA HIS A 5 -2.49 5.47 -9.19
C HIS A 5 -4.02 5.53 -9.04
N THR A 6 -4.57 5.82 -7.86
CA THR A 6 -6.02 5.90 -7.64
C THR A 6 -6.66 7.00 -8.47
N THR A 7 -6.04 8.18 -8.54
CA THR A 7 -6.53 9.27 -9.40
C THR A 7 -6.50 8.86 -10.87
N THR A 8 -5.44 8.18 -11.30
CA THR A 8 -5.33 7.67 -12.68
C THR A 8 -6.44 6.65 -12.96
N ALA A 9 -6.63 5.68 -12.08
CA ALA A 9 -7.67 4.67 -12.21
C ALA A 9 -9.06 5.30 -12.27
N ARG A 10 -9.38 6.26 -11.39
CA ARG A 10 -10.67 6.98 -11.42
C ARG A 10 -10.89 7.70 -12.74
N LYS A 11 -9.88 8.38 -13.28
CA LYS A 11 -9.98 9.03 -14.61
C LYS A 11 -10.26 8.02 -15.72
N THR A 12 -9.67 6.82 -15.64
CA THR A 12 -9.85 5.76 -16.64
C THR A 12 -11.22 5.11 -16.57
N VAL A 13 -11.72 4.78 -15.39
CA VAL A 13 -13.03 4.08 -15.25
C VAL A 13 -14.23 5.04 -15.25
N GLY A 14 -14.01 6.34 -15.07
CA GLY A 14 -15.06 7.34 -14.95
C GLY A 14 -15.73 7.32 -13.56
N SER A 15 -16.76 8.15 -13.37
CA SER A 15 -17.46 8.30 -12.08
C SER A 15 -18.54 7.25 -11.81
N GLY A 16 -18.86 6.39 -12.77
CA GLY A 16 -19.95 5.42 -12.66
C GLY A 16 -19.57 4.16 -11.88
N PRO A 17 -18.54 3.40 -12.30
CA PRO A 17 -18.15 2.16 -11.62
C PRO A 17 -17.59 2.37 -10.22
N LEU A 18 -17.80 1.37 -9.35
CA LEU A 18 -17.14 1.27 -8.05
C LEU A 18 -15.64 1.07 -8.25
N LEU A 19 -14.83 1.98 -7.70
CA LEU A 19 -13.37 1.84 -7.64
C LEU A 19 -12.95 1.35 -6.26
N ALA A 20 -12.80 0.03 -6.13
CA ALA A 20 -12.20 -0.60 -4.96
C ALA A 20 -10.69 -0.78 -5.17
N VAL A 21 -9.88 -0.21 -4.26
CA VAL A 21 -8.42 -0.35 -4.28
C VAL A 21 -7.95 -1.19 -3.09
N GLU A 22 -6.80 -1.84 -3.24
CA GLU A 22 -6.13 -2.55 -2.14
C GLU A 22 -4.96 -1.73 -1.63
N GLN A 23 -4.84 -1.61 -0.30
CA GLN A 23 -3.71 -0.98 0.38
C GLN A 23 -3.05 -1.99 1.33
N ALA A 24 -1.79 -2.32 1.03
CA ALA A 24 -0.94 -3.12 1.91
C ALA A 24 -0.55 -2.32 3.16
N ALA A 25 -0.64 -2.94 4.34
CA ALA A 25 -0.37 -2.28 5.61
C ALA A 25 0.52 -3.14 6.52
N VAL A 26 1.55 -2.55 7.14
CA VAL A 26 2.38 -3.19 8.16
C VAL A 26 2.21 -2.42 9.48
N LEU A 27 1.60 -3.05 10.50
CA LEU A 27 1.52 -2.45 11.83
C LEU A 27 2.83 -2.66 12.61
N ALA A 28 3.83 -1.85 12.30
CA ALA A 28 5.10 -1.77 13.00
C ALA A 28 5.63 -0.33 12.94
N THR A 29 6.03 0.23 14.08
CA THR A 29 6.54 1.61 14.19
C THR A 29 8.05 1.73 13.98
N ASP A 30 8.79 0.62 14.12
CA ASP A 30 10.21 0.56 13.76
C ASP A 30 10.37 0.56 12.23
N PRO A 31 11.03 1.57 11.63
CA PRO A 31 11.17 1.66 10.17
C PRO A 31 11.94 0.49 9.56
N ALA A 32 12.95 -0.06 10.25
CA ALA A 32 13.73 -1.19 9.76
C ALA A 32 12.86 -2.46 9.69
N VAL A 33 12.07 -2.73 10.73
CA VAL A 33 11.14 -3.87 10.76
C VAL A 33 10.03 -3.70 9.71
N ALA A 34 9.44 -2.51 9.63
CA ALA A 34 8.37 -2.19 8.70
C ALA A 34 8.82 -2.33 7.24
N ARG A 35 9.93 -1.69 6.87
CA ARG A 35 10.43 -1.71 5.50
C ARG A 35 10.95 -3.09 5.11
N ALA A 36 11.63 -3.82 6.01
CA ALA A 36 12.03 -5.20 5.71
C ALA A 36 10.82 -6.11 5.44
N THR A 37 9.75 -5.96 6.22
CA THR A 37 8.49 -6.69 6.04
C THR A 37 7.80 -6.31 4.72
N ALA A 38 7.73 -5.02 4.40
CA ALA A 38 7.19 -4.51 3.15
C ALA A 38 7.97 -5.02 1.93
N ARG A 39 9.32 -4.99 1.97
CA ARG A 39 10.18 -5.49 0.89
C ARG A 39 9.98 -6.97 0.62
N ARG A 40 9.84 -7.78 1.67
CA ARG A 40 9.53 -9.20 1.53
C ARG A 40 8.24 -9.41 0.75
N HIS A 41 7.20 -8.61 1.04
CA HIS A 41 5.93 -8.67 0.32
C HIS A 41 6.05 -8.15 -1.13
N MET A 42 6.75 -7.02 -1.34
CA MET A 42 6.86 -6.37 -2.64
C MET A 42 7.76 -7.11 -3.64
N LYS A 43 8.74 -7.90 -3.16
CA LYS A 43 9.78 -8.53 -3.98
C LYS A 43 9.22 -9.19 -5.25
N ARG A 44 8.21 -10.06 -5.09
CA ARG A 44 7.63 -10.81 -6.21
C ARG A 44 7.06 -9.88 -7.29
N TYR A 45 6.47 -8.75 -6.90
CA TYR A 45 5.81 -7.83 -7.82
C TYR A 45 6.82 -6.94 -8.54
N LEU A 46 7.87 -6.48 -7.86
CA LEU A 46 8.89 -5.66 -8.49
C LEU A 46 9.70 -6.41 -9.56
N ASP A 47 9.81 -7.74 -9.43
CA ASP A 47 10.45 -8.61 -10.43
C ASP A 47 9.59 -8.82 -11.70
N LEU A 48 8.35 -8.32 -11.75
CA LEU A 48 7.44 -8.50 -12.88
C LEU A 48 7.28 -7.22 -13.72
N ASP A 49 7.53 -7.33 -15.03
CA ASP A 49 7.54 -6.19 -15.95
C ASP A 49 6.23 -5.39 -15.95
N ASN A 50 5.07 -6.04 -15.83
CA ASN A 50 3.78 -5.35 -15.81
C ASN A 50 3.62 -4.44 -14.59
N TYR A 51 4.17 -4.83 -13.43
CA TYR A 51 4.16 -4.01 -12.21
C TYR A 51 5.25 -2.93 -12.25
N ALA A 52 6.48 -3.29 -12.64
CA ALA A 52 7.57 -2.33 -12.78
C ALA A 52 7.23 -1.22 -13.78
N ASN A 53 6.65 -1.56 -14.93
CA ASN A 53 6.23 -0.58 -15.94
C ASN A 53 5.08 0.33 -15.45
N ASN A 54 4.20 -0.16 -14.59
CA ASN A 54 3.19 0.68 -13.94
C ASN A 54 3.83 1.74 -13.03
N LEU A 55 4.89 1.38 -12.30
CA LEU A 55 5.63 2.33 -11.45
C LEU A 55 6.40 3.36 -12.27
N ARG A 56 7.04 2.95 -13.36
CA ARG A 56 7.70 3.87 -14.31
C ARG A 56 6.74 4.89 -14.89
N ARG A 57 5.52 4.47 -15.27
CA ARG A 57 4.46 5.39 -15.73
C ARG A 57 4.06 6.44 -14.69
N LEU A 58 4.28 6.17 -13.40
CA LEU A 58 4.05 7.10 -12.30
C LEU A 58 5.30 7.91 -11.92
N GLY A 59 6.40 7.79 -12.68
CA GLY A 59 7.62 8.57 -12.50
C GLY A 59 8.69 7.95 -11.60
N TRP A 60 8.53 6.70 -11.15
CA TRP A 60 9.56 6.02 -10.37
C TRP A 60 10.71 5.56 -11.27
N SER A 61 11.94 5.78 -10.80
CA SER A 61 13.15 5.43 -11.55
C SER A 61 13.46 3.92 -11.46
N ASP A 62 14.31 3.42 -12.36
CA ASP A 62 14.83 2.05 -12.25
C ASP A 62 15.64 1.84 -10.96
N GLY A 63 16.32 2.88 -10.46
CA GLY A 63 17.02 2.85 -9.18
C GLY A 63 16.07 2.72 -7.99
N ASP A 64 14.88 3.32 -8.07
CA ASP A 64 13.85 3.17 -7.05
C ASP A 64 13.18 1.81 -7.07
N ILE A 65 13.13 1.13 -8.23
CA ILE A 65 12.47 -0.17 -8.39
C ILE A 65 13.43 -1.32 -8.08
N ALA A 66 14.71 -1.17 -8.40
CA ALA A 66 15.74 -2.18 -8.22
C ALA A 66 15.92 -2.59 -6.74
N ASN A 67 16.54 -3.75 -6.52
CA ASN A 67 16.96 -4.25 -5.20
C ASN A 67 15.83 -4.34 -4.15
N GLY A 68 14.61 -4.66 -4.59
CA GLY A 68 13.43 -4.73 -3.71
C GLY A 68 12.82 -3.36 -3.38
N GLY A 69 13.20 -2.33 -4.12
CA GLY A 69 12.69 -0.96 -4.04
C GLY A 69 13.57 -0.02 -3.22
N SER A 70 13.47 1.29 -3.43
CA SER A 70 14.00 2.30 -2.50
C SER A 70 13.13 2.41 -1.25
N ASP A 71 13.62 3.07 -0.20
CA ASP A 71 12.82 3.36 1.01
C ASP A 71 11.62 4.24 0.65
N ALA A 72 11.82 5.24 -0.21
CA ALA A 72 10.75 6.11 -0.70
C ALA A 72 9.67 5.31 -1.45
N LEU A 73 10.06 4.35 -2.30
CA LEU A 73 9.08 3.51 -3.02
C LEU A 73 8.29 2.61 -2.07
N VAL A 74 8.95 2.01 -1.08
CA VAL A 74 8.26 1.20 -0.06
C VAL A 74 7.26 2.04 0.71
N ASP A 75 7.68 3.21 1.19
CA ASP A 75 6.81 4.11 1.96
C ASP A 75 5.64 4.60 1.09
N ALA A 76 5.83 4.78 -0.21
CA ALA A 76 4.76 5.14 -1.14
C ALA A 76 3.75 4.01 -1.36
N ILE A 77 4.20 2.75 -1.41
CA ILE A 77 3.32 1.59 -1.71
C ILE A 77 2.66 1.03 -0.46
N VAL A 78 3.40 0.89 0.64
CA VAL A 78 2.96 0.21 1.86
C VAL A 78 2.75 1.24 2.96
N ALA A 79 1.56 1.29 3.53
CA ALA A 79 1.35 2.05 4.75
C ALA A 79 1.96 1.28 5.92
N TRP A 80 2.84 1.92 6.69
CA TRP A 80 3.38 1.31 7.88
C TRP A 80 3.42 2.29 9.04
N GLY A 81 3.43 1.75 10.26
CA GLY A 81 3.36 2.52 11.49
C GLY A 81 2.25 2.02 12.40
N ASP A 82 1.59 2.97 13.07
CA ASP A 82 0.43 2.70 13.91
C ASP A 82 -0.89 2.74 13.09
N PRO A 83 -2.04 2.44 13.70
CA PRO A 83 -3.32 2.50 13.00
C PRO A 83 -3.68 3.88 12.41
N SER A 84 -3.13 4.97 12.95
CA SER A 84 -3.37 6.32 12.42
C SER A 84 -2.65 6.54 11.09
N ALA A 85 -1.45 5.97 10.91
CA ALA A 85 -0.74 6.00 9.64
C ALA A 85 -1.52 5.26 8.54
N VAL A 86 -2.12 4.12 8.87
CA VAL A 86 -2.97 3.36 7.94
C VAL A 86 -4.26 4.11 7.64
N ARG A 87 -4.91 4.71 8.65
CA ARG A 87 -6.09 5.58 8.45
C ARG A 87 -5.79 6.71 7.47
N LYS A 88 -4.69 7.43 7.67
CA LYS A 88 -4.29 8.52 6.79
C LYS A 88 -4.15 8.04 5.35
N ARG A 89 -3.53 6.88 5.14
CA ARG A 89 -3.40 6.31 3.80
C ARG A 89 -4.74 5.98 3.15
N VAL A 90 -5.69 5.47 3.94
CA VAL A 90 -7.07 5.23 3.46
C VAL A 90 -7.73 6.54 3.03
N GLU A 91 -7.63 7.57 3.86
CA GLU A 91 -8.17 8.90 3.55
C GLU A 91 -7.54 9.49 2.28
N ASP A 92 -6.24 9.30 2.07
CA ASP A 92 -5.54 9.76 0.85
C ASP A 92 -6.07 9.04 -0.41
N HIS A 93 -6.41 7.75 -0.33
CA HIS A 93 -7.06 7.02 -1.44
C HIS A 93 -8.49 7.49 -1.70
N LEU A 94 -9.28 7.68 -0.65
CA LEU A 94 -10.66 8.16 -0.76
C LEU A 94 -10.70 9.57 -1.37
N ALA A 95 -9.84 10.48 -0.90
CA ALA A 95 -9.69 11.83 -1.44
C ALA A 95 -9.27 11.85 -2.92
N ARG A 96 -8.65 10.76 -3.41
CA ARG A 96 -8.22 10.60 -4.80
C ARG A 96 -9.20 9.82 -5.67
N GLY A 97 -10.37 9.49 -5.14
CA GLY A 97 -11.51 8.96 -5.88
C GLY A 97 -11.72 7.46 -5.77
N ALA A 98 -11.08 6.77 -4.82
CA ALA A 98 -11.51 5.43 -4.44
C ALA A 98 -12.86 5.49 -3.72
N ASP A 99 -13.73 4.51 -3.97
CA ASP A 99 -14.99 4.35 -3.22
C ASP A 99 -14.82 3.36 -2.06
N HIS A 100 -13.84 2.46 -2.18
CA HIS A 100 -13.53 1.45 -1.17
C HIS A 100 -12.02 1.21 -1.11
N VAL A 101 -11.51 1.01 0.11
CA VAL A 101 -10.11 0.66 0.35
C VAL A 101 -10.06 -0.63 1.16
N CYS A 102 -9.68 -1.72 0.49
CA CYS A 102 -9.43 -3.02 1.11
C CYS A 102 -8.05 -3.01 1.75
N ILE A 103 -7.96 -3.34 3.05
CA ILE A 103 -6.68 -3.36 3.76
C ILE A 103 -6.11 -4.78 3.80
N GLN A 104 -4.92 -4.93 3.24
CA GLN A 104 -4.15 -6.16 3.32
C GLN A 104 -3.09 -6.02 4.41
N VAL A 105 -3.31 -6.66 5.56
CA VAL A 105 -2.31 -6.71 6.63
C VAL A 105 -1.15 -7.61 6.23
N ILE A 106 0.04 -7.02 6.10
CA ILE A 106 1.30 -7.72 5.88
C ILE A 106 1.94 -7.96 7.24
N ARG A 107 1.89 -9.22 7.67
CA ARG A 107 2.32 -9.64 9.01
C ARG A 107 3.84 -9.63 9.12
N VAL A 108 4.33 -9.10 10.24
CA VAL A 108 5.75 -9.20 10.63
C VAL A 108 6.08 -10.66 10.95
N ASP A 109 5.28 -11.29 11.82
CA ASP A 109 5.32 -12.72 12.11
C ASP A 109 4.31 -13.49 11.24
N LEU A 110 4.82 -14.37 10.37
CA LEU A 110 3.98 -15.17 9.47
C LEU A 110 3.26 -16.32 10.17
N ALA A 111 3.71 -16.72 11.37
CA ALA A 111 3.10 -17.79 12.15
C ALA A 111 1.86 -17.30 12.92
N ALA A 112 1.85 -16.04 13.36
CA ALA A 112 0.73 -15.44 14.09
C ALA A 112 -0.44 -15.05 13.15
N PRO A 113 -1.71 -15.27 13.51
CA PRO A 113 -2.85 -14.77 12.72
C PRO A 113 -2.98 -13.24 12.83
N PRO A 114 -3.47 -12.54 11.80
CA PRO A 114 -3.56 -11.06 11.79
C PRO A 114 -4.75 -10.51 12.61
N ALA A 115 -5.31 -11.30 13.52
CA ALA A 115 -6.55 -10.96 14.22
C ALA A 115 -6.38 -9.74 15.13
N GLN A 116 -5.20 -9.57 15.73
CA GLN A 116 -4.89 -8.42 16.56
C GLN A 116 -4.84 -7.14 15.71
N GLU A 117 -4.13 -7.18 14.58
CA GLU A 117 -3.98 -6.07 13.65
C GLU A 117 -5.34 -5.67 13.07
N TRP A 118 -6.17 -6.64 12.67
CA TRP A 118 -7.54 -6.38 12.24
C TRP A 118 -8.37 -5.71 13.33
N GLY A 119 -8.25 -6.17 14.58
CA GLY A 119 -8.95 -5.56 15.72
C GLY A 119 -8.52 -4.12 16.00
N MET A 120 -7.24 -3.79 15.79
CA MET A 120 -6.74 -2.42 15.88
C MET A 120 -7.27 -1.54 14.74
N LEU A 121 -7.19 -2.02 13.50
CA LEU A 121 -7.64 -1.29 12.32
C LEU A 121 -9.16 -1.09 12.28
N ALA A 122 -9.95 -2.08 12.70
CA ALA A 122 -11.41 -1.95 12.76
C ALA A 122 -11.88 -0.80 13.67
N LYS A 123 -11.11 -0.48 14.72
CA LYS A 123 -11.38 0.69 15.60
C LYS A 123 -10.90 2.00 14.99
N ALA A 124 -9.90 1.92 14.12
CA ALA A 124 -9.13 3.05 13.64
C ALA A 124 -9.41 3.43 12.18
N LEU A 125 -10.31 2.76 11.45
CA LEU A 125 -10.66 3.14 10.08
C LEU A 125 -12.02 3.84 10.04
N PRO A 126 -12.27 4.70 9.02
CA PRO A 126 -13.61 5.24 8.80
C PRO A 126 -14.61 4.10 8.55
N ARG A 127 -15.86 4.31 8.99
CA ARG A 127 -16.97 3.39 8.73
C ARG A 127 -17.66 3.75 7.42
#